data_AF-A0A3M2H1F5-F1
#
_entry.id   AF-A0A3M2H1F5-F1
#
_cell.length_a   1.000
_cell.length_b   1.000
_cell.length_c   1.000
_cell.angle_alpha   90.00
_cell.angle_beta   90.00
_cell.angle_gamma   90.00
#
_symmetry.space_group_name_H-M   'P 1'
#
loop_
_entity.id
_entity.type
_entity.pdbx_description
1 polymer ?
#
loop_
_entity_poly.entity_id
_entity_poly.type
_entity_poly.pdbx_seq_one_letter_code
_entity_poly.pdbx_strand_id
1 'polypeptide(L)' 'RLREVVVLRDVYELPHEDIARELGISVSAAKVRLHRARRRLRALLFPLPGEEHADAV' A
#
# COMPACT_ATOMS: atom_id res chain seq x y z
N ARG A 1 -6.41 4.72 3.38
CA ARG A 1 -5.44 3.94 4.17
C ARG A 1 -4.49 3.02 3.37
N LEU A 2 -4.63 2.79 2.05
CA LEU A 2 -3.65 1.97 1.31
C LEU A 2 -2.28 2.67 1.19
N ARG A 3 -2.29 3.99 0.93
CA ARG A 3 -1.06 4.80 0.86
C ARG A 3 -0.29 4.82 2.19
N GLU A 4 -0.97 5.03 3.31
CA GLU A 4 -0.37 5.03 4.65
C GLU A 4 0.39 3.73 4.95
N VAL A 5 -0.20 2.57 4.63
CA VAL A 5 0.44 1.27 4.89
C VAL A 5 1.75 1.10 4.11
N VAL A 6 1.83 1.63 2.88
CA VAL A 6 3.08 1.64 2.10
C VAL A 6 4.11 2.54 2.76
N VAL A 7 3.74 3.75 3.15
CA VAL A 7 4.69 4.69 3.79
C VAL A 7 5.24 4.10 5.08
N LEU A 8 4.37 3.60 5.96
CA LEU A 8 4.78 3.01 7.24
C LEU A 8 5.67 1.77 7.06
N ARG A 9 5.41 0.93 6.05
CA ARG A 9 6.19 -0.29 5.83
C ARG A 9 7.46 -0.09 5.00
N ASP A 10 7.36 0.62 3.89
CA ASP A 10 8.38 0.68 2.85
C ASP A 10 9.29 1.90 3.00
N VAL A 11 8.87 2.94 3.75
CA VAL A 11 9.70 4.13 4.04
C VAL A 11 10.19 4.12 5.50
N TYR A 12 9.30 3.87 6.45
CA TYR A 12 9.63 3.84 7.88
C TYR A 12 9.98 2.44 8.42
N GLU A 13 9.92 1.41 7.57
CA GLU A 13 10.32 0.02 7.88
C GLU A 13 9.62 -0.62 9.09
N LEU A 14 8.49 -0.07 9.54
CA LEU A 14 7.78 -0.55 10.72
C LEU A 14 7.30 -2.00 10.55
N PRO A 15 7.37 -2.84 11.60
CA PRO A 15 6.82 -4.19 11.57
C PRO A 15 5.29 -4.16 11.47
N HIS A 16 4.69 -5.27 10.99
CA HIS A 16 3.26 -5.32 10.68
C HIS A 16 2.38 -5.13 11.93
N GLU A 17 2.88 -5.54 13.08
CA GLU A 17 2.29 -5.41 14.41
C GLU A 17 2.17 -3.93 14.80
N ASP A 18 3.21 -3.14 14.55
CA ASP A 18 3.23 -1.72 14.85
C ASP A 18 2.37 -0.92 13.88
N ILE A 19 2.39 -1.27 12.59
CA ILE A 19 1.47 -0.70 11.59
C ILE A 19 0.01 -0.98 11.98
N ALA A 20 -0.28 -2.19 12.45
CA ALA A 20 -1.63 -2.57 12.86
C ALA A 20 -2.11 -1.77 14.08
N ARG A 21 -1.23 -1.58 15.07
CA ARG A 21 -1.49 -0.74 16.25
C ARG A 21 -1.70 0.72 15.87
N GLU A 22 -0.81 1.30 15.07
CA GLU A 22 -0.88 2.69 14.60
C GLU A 22 -2.18 2.99 13.83
N LEU A 23 -2.58 2.06 12.96
CA LEU A 23 -3.77 2.24 12.11
C LEU A 23 -5.07 1.75 12.77
N GLY A 24 -5.02 1.19 13.98
CA GLY A 24 -6.19 0.64 14.68
C GLY A 24 -6.87 -0.52 13.94
N ILE A 25 -6.08 -1.45 13.39
CA ILE A 25 -6.56 -2.57 12.57
C ILE A 25 -5.91 -3.89 13.02
N SER A 26 -6.39 -5.03 12.54
CA SER A 26 -5.70 -6.30 12.77
C SER A 26 -4.42 -6.42 11.94
N VAL A 27 -3.45 -7.20 12.44
CA VAL A 27 -2.20 -7.52 11.72
C VAL A 27 -2.49 -8.18 10.36
N SER A 28 -3.47 -9.07 10.30
CA SER A 28 -3.92 -9.69 9.04
C SER A 28 -4.44 -8.62 8.06
N ALA A 29 -5.20 -7.64 8.54
CA ALA A 29 -5.68 -6.55 7.70
C ALA A 29 -4.54 -5.62 7.23
N ALA A 30 -3.49 -5.41 8.05
CA ALA A 30 -2.30 -4.68 7.64
C ALA A 30 -1.57 -5.39 6.48
N LYS A 31 -1.34 -6.71 6.60
CA LYS A 31 -0.73 -7.54 5.54
C LYS A 31 -1.51 -7.51 4.23
N VAL A 32 -2.83 -7.70 4.29
CA VAL A 32 -3.70 -7.68 3.11
C VAL A 32 -3.73 -6.29 2.46
N ARG A 33 -3.81 -5.22 3.25
CA ARG A 33 -3.76 -3.83 2.73
C ARG A 33 -2.42 -3.54 2.08
N LEU A 34 -1.30 -3.94 2.69
CA LEU A 34 0.04 -3.74 2.13
C LEU A 34 0.16 -4.43 0.77
N HIS A 35 -0.27 -5.70 0.67
CA HIS A 35 -0.25 -6.44 -0.59
C HIS A 35 -1.04 -5.72 -1.69
N ARG A 36 -2.28 -5.30 -1.39
CA ARG A 36 -3.11 -4.55 -2.34
C ARG A 36 -2.50 -3.19 -2.70
N ALA A 37 -1.95 -2.49 -1.73
CA ALA A 37 -1.34 -1.19 -1.95
C ALA A 37 -0.12 -1.28 -2.87
N ARG A 38 0.76 -2.28 -2.67
CA ARG A 38 1.90 -2.54 -3.56
C ARG A 38 1.45 -2.93 -4.97
N ARG A 39 0.41 -3.76 -5.12
CA ARG A 39 -0.15 -4.09 -6.45
C ARG A 39 -0.66 -2.84 -7.17
N ARG A 40 -1.41 -1.97 -6.48
CA ARG A 40 -1.90 -0.72 -7.05
C ARG A 40 -0.75 0.24 -7.38
N LEU A 41 0.24 0.36 -6.50
CA LEU A 41 1.42 1.19 -6.74
C LEU A 41 2.21 0.70 -7.96
N ARG A 42 2.38 -0.61 -8.12
CA ARG A 42 3.04 -1.20 -9.29
C ARG A 42 2.31 -0.85 -10.58
N ALA A 43 0.98 -0.91 -10.59
CA ALA A 43 0.19 -0.53 -11.77
C ALA A 43 0.36 0.95 -12.12
N LEU A 44 0.49 1.83 -11.12
CA LEU A 44 0.71 3.27 -11.33
C LEU A 44 2.15 3.60 -11.79
N LEU A 45 3.16 2.91 -11.27
CA LEU A 45 4.57 3.20 -11.60
C LEU A 45 5.02 2.53 -12.91
N PHE A 46 4.38 1.41 -13.28
CA PHE A 46 4.73 0.64 -14.48
C PHE A 46 3.45 0.32 -15.28
N PRO A 47 2.78 1.35 -15.85
CA PRO A 47 1.66 1.13 -16.74
C PRO A 47 2.09 0.33 -17.97
N LEU A 48 1.20 -0.49 -18.50
CA LEU A 48 1.45 -1.16 -19.78
C LEU A 48 1.52 -0.09 -20.90
N PRO A 49 2.36 -0.26 -21.93
CA PRO A 49 2.40 0.68 -23.05
C PRO A 49 0.99 0.85 -23.66
N GLY A 50 0.45 2.08 -23.59
CA GLY A 50 -0.89 2.43 -24.11
C GLY A 50 -1.98 2.65 -23.05
N GLU A 51 -1.71 2.40 -21.77
CA GLU A 51 -2.62 2.76 -20.66
C GLU A 51 -2.15 4.05 -19.99
N GLU A 52 -2.52 5.22 -20.55
CA GLU A 52 -2.32 6.49 -19.84
C GLU A 52 -3.32 6.62 -18.68
N HIS A 53 -2.76 6.75 -17.46
CA HIS A 53 -3.36 7.12 -16.16
C HIS A 53 -4.89 7.29 -16.10
N ALA A 54 -5.63 6.17 -16.14
CA ALA A 54 -7.09 6.20 -16.01
C ALA A 54 -7.62 6.54 -14.60
N ASP A 55 -6.77 6.54 -13.55
CA ASP A 55 -7.22 6.60 -12.15
C ASP A 55 -6.59 7.74 -11.32
N ALA A 56 -6.25 8.86 -11.95
CA ALA A 56 -5.81 10.07 -11.25
C ALA A 56 -6.95 11.09 -11.10
N VAL A 57 -8.05 10.72 -10.44
CA VAL A 57 -9.08 11.63 -9.90
C VAL A 57 -9.51 11.17 -8.51
#